data_AF-A0A0R2WWF6-F1
#
_entry.id   AF-A0A0R2WWF6-F1
#
_cell.length_a   1.000
_cell.length_b   1.000
_cell.length_c   1.000
_cell.angle_alpha   90.00
_cell.angle_beta   90.00
_cell.angle_gamma   90.00
#
_symmetry.space_group_name_H-M   'P 1'
#
loop_
_entity.id
_entity.type
_entity.pdbx_description
1 polymer ?
#
loop_
_entity_poly.entity_id
_entity_poly.type
_entity_poly.pdbx_seq_one_letter_code
_entity_poly.pdbx_strand_id
1 'polypeptide(L)' 'MQKFIASLQLILSLLVFVAAAATIHNLYSLASRPETISVVNTLIGQGVLIIGLLVISRVLFTRGLARWRAV' A
#
# COMPACT_ATOMS: atom_id res chain seq x y z
N MET A 1 -1.19 -10.60 -24.77
CA MET A 1 -0.71 -10.95 -23.41
C MET A 1 -0.14 -9.76 -22.63
N GLN A 2 0.68 -8.90 -23.26
CA GLN A 2 1.33 -7.78 -22.54
C GLN A 2 0.32 -6.76 -21.95
N LYS A 3 -0.76 -6.42 -22.67
CA LYS A 3 -1.85 -5.57 -22.15
C LYS A 3 -2.51 -6.17 -20.90
N PHE A 4 -2.84 -7.46 -20.92
CA PHE A 4 -3.43 -8.14 -19.75
C PHE A 4 -2.52 -8.06 -18.51
N ILE A 5 -1.23 -8.34 -18.66
CA ILE A 5 -0.25 -8.24 -17.56
C ILE A 5 -0.16 -6.80 -17.03
N ALA A 6 -0.16 -5.81 -17.92
CA ALA A 6 -0.12 -4.41 -17.54
C ALA A 6 -1.41 -3.97 -16.81
N SER A 7 -2.60 -4.37 -17.26
CA SER A 7 -3.85 -4.15 -16.53
C SER A 7 -3.83 -4.77 -15.14
N LEU A 8 -3.37 -6.02 -15.03
CA LEU A 8 -3.28 -6.72 -13.75
C LEU A 8 -2.34 -6.00 -12.78
N GLN A 9 -1.18 -5.52 -13.25
CA GLN A 9 -0.24 -4.73 -12.44
C GLN A 9 -0.86 -3.42 -11.95
N LEU A 10 -1.62 -2.71 -12.80
CA LEU A 10 -2.29 -1.47 -12.42
C LEU A 10 -3.40 -1.71 -11.38
N ILE A 11 -4.22 -2.75 -11.57
CA ILE A 11 -5.25 -3.13 -10.59
C ILE A 11 -4.63 -3.51 -9.25
N LEU A 12 -3.57 -4.33 -9.25
CA LEU A 12 -2.85 -4.67 -8.02
C LEU A 12 -2.22 -3.44 -7.37
N SER A 13 -1.67 -2.51 -8.15
CA SER A 13 -1.12 -1.25 -7.61
C SER A 13 -2.17 -0.45 -6.84
N LEU A 14 -3.40 -0.39 -7.38
CA LEU A 14 -4.52 0.30 -6.75
C LEU A 14 -4.97 -0.42 -5.49
N LEU A 15 -5.10 -1.75 -5.51
CA LEU A 15 -5.48 -2.54 -4.33
C LEU A 15 -4.47 -2.37 -3.19
N VAL A 16 -3.16 -2.41 -3.50
CA VAL A 16 -2.10 -2.20 -2.50
C VAL A 16 -2.13 -0.76 -1.96
N PHE A 17 -2.41 0.23 -2.81
CA PHE A 17 -2.58 1.62 -2.37
C PHE A 17 -3.77 1.77 -1.41
N VAL A 18 -4.92 1.18 -1.74
CA VAL A 18 -6.11 1.18 -0.89
C VAL A 18 -5.84 0.47 0.44
N ALA A 19 -5.08 -0.63 0.43
CA ALA A 19 -4.67 -1.30 1.66
C ALA A 19 -3.82 -0.38 2.55
N ALA A 20 -2.86 0.37 1.98
CA ALA A 20 -2.08 1.35 2.73
C ALA A 20 -2.96 2.45 3.33
N ALA A 21 -3.92 2.98 2.55
CA ALA A 21 -4.88 3.97 3.03
C ALA A 21 -5.76 3.43 4.17
N ALA A 22 -6.21 2.18 4.07
CA ALA A 22 -6.97 1.52 5.13
C ALA A 22 -6.12 1.33 6.40
N THR A 23 -4.83 1.01 6.28
CA THR A 23 -3.91 0.96 7.43
C THR A 23 -3.72 2.33 8.06
N ILE A 24 -3.59 3.41 7.27
CA ILE A 24 -3.55 4.78 7.81
C ILE A 24 -4.84 5.09 8.58
N HIS A 25 -5.99 4.72 8.04
CA HIS A 25 -7.27 4.89 8.73
C HIS A 25 -7.32 4.11 10.06
N ASN A 26 -6.80 2.88 10.08
CA ASN A 26 -6.66 2.10 11.30
C ASN A 26 -5.76 2.78 12.34
N LEU A 27 -4.68 3.42 11.90
CA LEU A 27 -3.74 4.15 12.75
C LEU A 27 -4.43 5.26 13.56
N TYR A 28 -5.37 5.99 12.94
CA TYR A 28 -6.16 7.02 13.63
C TYR A 28 -7.01 6.43 14.78
N SER A 29 -7.63 5.27 14.55
CA SER A 29 -8.41 4.59 15.59
C SER A 29 -7.51 4.00 16.70
N LEU A 30 -6.29 3.62 16.35
CA LEU A 30 -5.33 3.08 17.31
C LEU A 30 -4.71 4.16 18.19
N ALA A 31 -4.45 5.35 17.62
CA ALA A 31 -3.83 6.47 18.31
C ALA A 31 -4.67 7.05 19.46
N SER A 32 -5.99 6.79 19.49
CA SER A 32 -6.87 7.19 20.59
C SER A 32 -6.97 6.15 21.71
N ARG A 33 -6.32 4.99 21.59
CA ARG A 33 -6.29 3.96 22.64
C ARG A 33 -5.32 4.34 23.76
N PRO A 34 -5.50 3.79 24.97
CA PRO A 34 -4.55 3.97 26.07
C PRO A 34 -3.12 3.61 25.65
N GLU A 35 -2.16 4.43 26.05
CA GLU A 35 -0.75 4.29 25.68
C GLU A 35 -0.11 3.11 26.41
N THR A 36 -0.19 1.92 25.81
CA THR A 36 0.52 0.72 26.26
C THR A 36 1.68 0.40 25.32
N ILE A 37 2.65 -0.38 25.80
CA ILE A 37 3.81 -0.83 25.00
C ILE A 37 3.33 -1.53 23.71
N SER A 38 2.25 -2.31 23.77
CA SER A 38 1.69 -2.98 22.59
C SER A 38 1.07 -2.03 21.57
N VAL A 39 0.44 -0.94 22.02
CA VAL A 39 -0.10 0.12 21.13
C VAL A 39 1.05 0.83 20.42
N VAL A 40 2.10 1.23 21.14
CA VAL A 40 3.27 1.90 20.55
C VAL A 40 3.97 1.00 19.53
N ASN A 41 4.19 -0.28 19.85
CA ASN A 41 4.80 -1.22 18.91
C ASN A 41 3.94 -1.41 17.65
N THR A 42 2.62 -1.43 17.80
CA THR A 42 1.69 -1.53 16.67
C THR A 42 1.73 -0.27 15.80
N LEU A 43 1.81 0.93 16.39
CA LEU A 43 1.96 2.19 15.63
C LEU A 43 3.23 2.19 14.77
N ILE A 44 4.37 1.79 15.35
CA ILE A 44 5.65 1.69 14.63
C ILE A 44 5.55 0.64 13.52
N GLY A 45 5.05 -0.56 13.83
CA GLY A 45 4.90 -1.65 12.86
C GLY A 45 3.99 -1.28 11.69
N GLN A 46 2.86 -0.64 11.96
CA GLN A 46 1.96 -0.13 10.91
C GLN A 46 2.62 0.98 10.09
N GLY A 47 3.41 1.88 10.70
CA GLY A 47 4.16 2.90 9.98
C GLY A 47 5.13 2.30 8.95
N VAL A 48 5.91 1.29 9.34
CA VAL A 48 6.81 0.56 8.42
C VAL A 48 6.02 -0.14 7.32
N LEU A 49 4.90 -0.77 7.68
CA LEU A 49 4.05 -1.49 6.73
C LEU A 49 3.41 -0.56 5.69
N ILE A 50 2.93 0.62 6.10
CA ILE A 50 2.40 1.65 5.20
C ILE A 50 3.46 2.06 4.17
N ILE A 51 4.69 2.35 4.61
CA ILE A 51 5.79 2.71 3.70
C ILE A 51 6.05 1.57 2.70
N GLY A 52 6.12 0.33 3.18
CA GLY A 52 6.31 -0.85 2.32
C GLY A 52 5.21 -0.99 1.27
N LEU A 53 3.95 -0.87 1.66
CA LEU A 53 2.80 -0.94 0.74
C LEU A 53 2.85 0.20 -0.31
N LEU A 54 3.16 1.43 0.10
CA LEU A 54 3.25 2.56 -0.82
C LEU A 54 4.37 2.38 -1.86
N VAL A 55 5.53 1.86 -1.44
CA VAL A 55 6.64 1.53 -2.36
C VAL A 55 6.22 0.45 -3.35
N ILE A 56 5.59 -0.64 -2.88
CA ILE A 56 5.11 -1.73 -3.74
C ILE A 56 4.08 -1.21 -4.74
N SER A 57 3.10 -0.43 -4.27
CA SER A 57 2.09 0.19 -5.12
C SER A 57 2.73 1.05 -6.21
N ARG A 58 3.70 1.91 -5.84
CA ARG A 58 4.42 2.77 -6.80
C ARG A 58 5.19 1.95 -7.84
N VAL A 59 5.87 0.88 -7.44
CA VAL A 59 6.62 0.01 -8.38
C VAL A 59 5.66 -0.70 -9.33
N LEU A 60 4.54 -1.24 -8.84
CA LEU A 60 3.52 -1.89 -9.68
C LEU A 60 2.90 -0.90 -10.66
N PHE A 61 2.57 0.31 -10.20
CA PHE A 61 1.99 1.34 -11.04
C PHE A 61 2.94 1.78 -12.15
N THR A 62 4.18 2.13 -11.79
CA THR A 62 5.18 2.60 -12.76
C THR A 62 5.51 1.55 -13.82
N ARG A 63 5.70 0.29 -13.40
CA ARG A 63 5.95 -0.82 -14.34
C ARG A 63 4.72 -1.14 -15.18
N GLY A 64 3.54 -1.17 -14.57
CA GLY A 64 2.27 -1.41 -15.26
C GLY A 64 1.99 -0.35 -16.32
N LEU A 65 2.18 0.92 -15.99
CA LEU A 65 1.97 2.04 -16.91
C LEU A 65 2.99 2.05 -18.06
N ALA A 66 4.27 1.81 -17.76
CA ALA A 66 5.29 1.68 -18.80
C ALA A 66 4.97 0.54 -19.78
N ARG A 67 4.55 -0.61 -19.25
CA ARG A 67 4.17 -1.78 -20.05
C ARG A 67 2.88 -1.57 -20.83
N TRP A 68 1.93 -0.80 -20.29
CA TRP A 68 0.70 -0.43 -21.00
C TRP A 68 0.97 0.49 -22.19
N ARG A 69 1.91 1.45 -22.04
CA ARG A 69 2.28 2.40 -23.09
C ARG A 69 3.15 1.81 -24.20
N ALA A 70 3.89 0.73 -23.91
CA ALA A 70 4.78 0.06 -24.85
C ALA A 70 4.07 -0.92 -25.80
N VAL A 71 2.74 -1.07 -25.71
CA VAL A 71 1.93 -2.06 -26.46
C VAL A 71 0.77 -1.39 -27.18
#